data_AF-A0AAD4J234-F1
#
_entry.id   AF-A0AAD4J234-F1
#
_cell.length_a   1.000
_cell.length_b   1.000
_cell.length_c   1.000
_cell.angle_alpha   90.00
_cell.angle_beta   90.00
_cell.angle_gamma   90.00
#
_symmetry.space_group_name_H-M   'P 1'
#
loop_
_entity.id
_entity.type
_entity.pdbx_description
1 polymer ?
#
loop_
_entity_poly.entity_id
_entity_poly.type
_entity_poly.pdbx_seq_one_letter_code
_entity_poly.pdbx_strand_id
1 'polypeptide(L)'
;MDRWSGILRIQLHPDSSTFYRVAASLGLSSAKKFAVPSGNAIFFSGDRVEGTGNPVIERLSDPQKIAEILVSKFGGSVNAFVVEAPIFNGPFAVYEDFIPSVNEYGEPKCYDATGFPASTSLVLLLSKFLIEAKNVILGKQKEPFLTEATSPFPCKPQTALVGFSKGGTVLNQLITELGFSEVQSTDSPAHMNKNTVNGGGPTFKEDEWIIPTSKERLLNSITEIHYVDVGLNTEGAYLTNKDVIDRISECLSQRQFGIRFLFHGTPRQWSDERRIWIRKEKDALVRLLNHAARMNTGKLHLRERLYFPSKLPDMQMHFEIIDVMDVS
;
A
#
# COMPACT_ATOMS: atom_id res chain seq x y z
N MET A 1 -17.48 -2.54 15.34
CA MET A 1 -17.44 -3.45 14.17
C MET A 1 -16.50 -4.56 14.54
N ASP A 2 -16.96 -5.81 14.50
CA ASP A 2 -16.09 -6.95 14.74
C ASP A 2 -15.04 -7.05 13.63
N ARG A 3 -13.89 -7.64 13.92
CA ARG A 3 -12.79 -7.74 12.96
C ARG A 3 -12.17 -9.12 12.98
N TRP A 4 -11.77 -9.59 11.81
CA TRP A 4 -10.85 -10.69 11.70
C TRP A 4 -9.43 -10.12 11.64
N SER A 5 -8.54 -10.62 12.48
CA SER A 5 -7.12 -10.30 12.45
C SER A 5 -6.32 -11.59 12.36
N GLY A 6 -5.31 -11.60 11.49
CA GLY A 6 -4.46 -12.78 11.30
C GLY A 6 -3.32 -12.54 10.34
N ILE A 7 -2.39 -13.50 10.31
CA ILE A 7 -1.25 -13.52 9.41
C ILE A 7 -1.38 -14.76 8.53
N LEU A 8 -1.30 -14.57 7.21
CA LEU A 8 -1.32 -15.65 6.23
C LEU A 8 -0.03 -15.64 5.41
N ARG A 9 0.38 -16.83 4.97
CA ARG A 9 1.50 -17.02 4.04
C ARG A 9 0.93 -17.24 2.65
N ILE A 10 1.21 -16.31 1.75
CA ILE A 10 0.64 -16.30 0.40
C ILE A 10 1.73 -16.54 -0.63
N GLN A 11 1.53 -17.58 -1.43
CA GLN A 11 2.41 -17.90 -2.56
C GLN A 11 1.93 -17.12 -3.79
N LEU A 12 2.77 -16.23 -4.32
CA LEU A 12 2.38 -15.37 -5.43
C LEU A 12 2.37 -16.12 -6.77
N HIS A 13 3.42 -16.90 -7.04
CA HIS A 13 3.55 -17.74 -8.23
C HIS A 13 3.52 -19.22 -7.84
N PRO A 14 2.72 -20.07 -8.52
CA PRO A 14 2.61 -21.50 -8.18
C PRO A 14 3.95 -22.25 -8.15
N ASP A 15 4.88 -21.84 -9.00
CA ASP A 15 6.19 -22.47 -9.15
C ASP A 15 7.26 -21.89 -8.21
N SER A 16 6.94 -20.84 -7.45
CA SER A 16 7.88 -20.22 -6.51
C SER A 16 7.88 -20.94 -5.16
N SER A 17 9.06 -21.13 -4.57
CA SER A 17 9.17 -21.62 -3.18
C SER A 17 8.97 -20.52 -2.13
N THR A 18 8.81 -19.26 -2.56
CA THR A 18 8.75 -18.10 -1.68
C THR A 18 7.33 -17.73 -1.32
N PHE A 19 7.15 -17.19 -0.12
CA PHE A 19 5.84 -16.84 0.43
C PHE A 19 5.90 -15.44 1.01
N TYR A 20 4.93 -14.62 0.64
CA TYR A 20 4.65 -13.36 1.32
C TYR A 20 4.00 -13.66 2.66
N ARG A 21 4.50 -13.03 3.71
CA ARG A 21 3.75 -12.93 4.97
C ARG A 21 2.90 -11.66 4.90
N VAL A 22 1.60 -11.84 5.00
CA VAL A 22 0.64 -10.74 5.01
C VAL A 22 -0.14 -10.81 6.31
N ALA A 23 0.01 -9.80 7.16
CA ALA A 23 -0.91 -9.59 8.27
C ALA A 23 -2.06 -8.71 7.78
N ALA A 24 -3.28 -8.98 8.26
CA ALA A 24 -4.38 -8.08 8.00
C ALA A 24 -5.30 -7.96 9.20
N SER A 25 -6.01 -6.84 9.24
CA SER A 25 -7.18 -6.64 10.07
C SER A 25 -8.34 -6.23 9.17
N LEU A 26 -9.35 -7.08 9.06
CA LEU A 26 -10.49 -6.93 8.14
C LEU A 26 -11.79 -6.77 8.90
N GLY A 27 -12.61 -5.80 8.51
CA GLY A 27 -13.94 -5.60 9.09
C GLY A 27 -14.87 -6.79 8.82
N LEU A 28 -15.67 -7.15 9.82
CA LEU A 28 -16.72 -8.17 9.72
C LEU A 28 -18.11 -7.52 9.86
N SER A 29 -19.06 -8.04 9.09
CA SER A 29 -20.48 -7.73 9.24
C SER A 29 -21.10 -8.53 10.39
N SER A 30 -22.34 -8.20 10.75
CA SER A 30 -23.16 -8.95 11.73
C SER A 30 -23.23 -10.45 11.39
N ALA A 31 -23.28 -10.77 10.10
CA ALA A 31 -23.28 -12.13 9.58
C ALA A 31 -21.89 -12.81 9.57
N LYS A 32 -20.87 -12.24 10.23
CA LYS A 32 -19.48 -12.75 10.25
C LYS A 32 -18.86 -12.95 8.86
N LYS A 33 -19.35 -12.22 7.86
CA LYS A 33 -18.74 -12.09 6.53
C LYS A 33 -17.85 -10.86 6.51
N PHE A 34 -16.92 -10.77 5.56
CA PHE A 34 -16.17 -9.53 5.37
C PHE A 34 -17.11 -8.37 5.02
N ALA A 35 -16.97 -7.27 5.75
CA ALA A 35 -17.69 -6.04 5.48
C ALA A 35 -16.97 -5.25 4.38
N VAL A 36 -17.76 -4.50 3.60
CA VAL A 36 -17.24 -3.52 2.64
C VAL A 36 -16.57 -2.39 3.43
N PRO A 37 -15.25 -2.16 3.29
CA PRO A 37 -14.57 -1.12 4.02
C PRO A 37 -14.78 0.26 3.37
N SER A 38 -14.57 1.33 4.13
CA SER A 38 -14.48 2.68 3.56
C SER A 38 -13.20 2.88 2.74
N GLY A 39 -12.17 2.09 3.01
CA GLY A 39 -10.89 2.12 2.33
C GLY A 39 -9.95 1.00 2.77
N ASN A 40 -8.81 0.91 2.12
CA ASN A 40 -7.75 -0.05 2.40
C ASN A 40 -6.45 0.72 2.72
N ALA A 41 -5.83 0.44 3.87
CA ALA A 41 -4.48 0.87 4.19
C ALA A 41 -3.52 -0.30 3.96
N ILE A 42 -2.60 -0.14 3.01
CA ILE A 42 -1.64 -1.18 2.62
C ILE A 42 -0.24 -0.71 2.98
N PHE A 43 0.37 -1.42 3.93
CA PHE A 43 1.69 -1.12 4.46
C PHE A 43 2.72 -2.11 3.94
N PHE A 44 3.79 -1.62 3.33
CA PHE A 44 4.96 -2.39 2.95
C PHE A 44 6.04 -2.20 3.99
N SER A 45 6.48 -3.32 4.58
CA SER A 45 7.54 -3.32 5.57
C SER A 45 8.91 -3.09 4.93
N GLY A 46 9.91 -2.76 5.74
CA GLY A 46 11.28 -2.62 5.26
C GLY A 46 12.19 -3.71 5.77
N ASP A 47 13.45 -3.34 5.94
CA ASP A 47 14.47 -4.24 6.49
C ASP A 47 14.10 -4.69 7.91
N ARG A 48 14.45 -5.93 8.21
CA ARG A 48 14.22 -6.53 9.52
C ARG A 48 15.32 -6.14 10.49
N VAL A 49 14.89 -5.87 11.71
CA VAL A 49 15.77 -5.74 12.87
C VAL A 49 15.17 -6.62 13.96
N GLU A 50 15.81 -7.77 14.20
CA GLU A 50 15.35 -8.80 15.13
C GLU A 50 16.33 -8.96 16.29
N GLY A 51 15.83 -9.45 17.43
CA GLY A 51 16.68 -9.82 18.57
C GLY A 51 17.37 -8.62 19.23
N THR A 52 16.75 -7.44 19.13
CA THR A 52 17.30 -6.20 19.70
C THR A 52 17.16 -6.14 21.22
N GLY A 53 16.19 -6.86 21.77
CA GLY A 53 15.76 -6.74 23.17
C GLY A 53 15.06 -5.41 23.48
N ASN A 54 14.88 -4.53 22.48
CA ASN A 54 14.17 -3.27 22.65
C ASN A 54 12.65 -3.51 22.45
N PRO A 55 11.82 -3.35 23.49
CA PRO A 55 10.40 -3.68 23.41
C PRO A 55 9.62 -2.83 22.39
N VAL A 56 10.10 -1.62 22.07
CA VAL A 56 9.48 -0.77 21.05
C VAL A 56 9.76 -1.33 19.66
N ILE A 57 11.01 -1.73 19.38
CA ILE A 57 11.37 -2.30 18.08
C ILE A 57 10.68 -3.64 17.88
N GLU A 58 10.74 -4.57 18.84
CA GLU A 58 10.11 -5.89 18.70
C GLU A 58 8.60 -5.77 18.46
N ARG A 59 7.92 -4.86 19.17
CA ARG A 59 6.48 -4.60 18.99
C ARG A 59 6.17 -4.00 17.61
N LEU A 60 7.02 -3.10 17.11
CA LEU A 60 6.81 -2.40 15.84
C LEU A 60 7.42 -3.13 14.64
N SER A 61 8.07 -4.27 14.88
CA SER A 61 8.42 -5.29 13.89
C SER A 61 7.32 -6.34 13.72
N ASP A 62 6.36 -6.45 14.65
CA ASP A 62 5.24 -7.39 14.55
C ASP A 62 4.19 -6.88 13.53
N PRO A 63 4.01 -7.57 12.38
CA PRO A 63 3.10 -7.12 11.35
C PRO A 63 1.63 -7.12 11.80
N GLN A 64 1.22 -7.98 12.74
CA GLN A 64 -0.13 -7.93 13.29
C GLN A 64 -0.33 -6.65 14.11
N LYS A 65 0.67 -6.26 14.89
CA LYS A 65 0.62 -5.02 15.66
C LYS A 65 0.58 -3.78 14.76
N ILE A 66 1.36 -3.78 13.68
CA ILE A 66 1.30 -2.70 12.68
C ILE A 66 -0.12 -2.61 12.08
N ALA A 67 -0.76 -3.74 11.75
CA ALA A 67 -2.12 -3.72 11.21
C ALA A 67 -3.14 -3.09 12.18
N GLU A 68 -3.02 -3.36 13.49
CA GLU A 68 -3.84 -2.71 14.51
C GLU A 68 -3.61 -1.20 14.59
N ILE A 69 -2.35 -0.77 14.52
CA ILE A 69 -1.97 0.65 14.51
C ILE A 69 -2.58 1.36 13.30
N LEU A 70 -2.53 0.73 12.12
CA LEU A 70 -3.13 1.29 10.90
C LEU A 70 -4.64 1.48 11.04
N VAL A 71 -5.37 0.48 11.57
CA VAL A 71 -6.81 0.62 11.83
C VAL A 71 -7.08 1.74 12.83
N SER A 72 -6.27 1.87 13.88
CA SER A 72 -6.41 2.97 14.84
C SER A 72 -6.17 4.35 14.22
N LYS A 73 -5.32 4.44 13.20
CA LYS A 73 -4.95 5.70 12.53
C LYS A 73 -5.92 6.10 11.42
N PHE A 74 -6.24 5.17 10.52
CA PHE A 74 -7.10 5.40 9.36
C PHE A 74 -8.60 5.21 9.66
N GLY A 75 -8.94 4.63 10.81
CA GLY A 75 -10.31 4.48 11.30
C GLY A 75 -10.85 3.05 11.24
N GLY A 76 -11.82 2.77 12.10
CA GLY A 76 -12.36 1.42 12.30
C GLY A 76 -13.12 0.82 11.11
N SER A 77 -13.46 1.62 10.08
CA SER A 77 -14.09 1.18 8.84
C SER A 77 -13.09 0.85 7.71
N VAL A 78 -11.79 1.09 7.92
CA VAL A 78 -10.73 0.76 6.97
C VAL A 78 -10.24 -0.67 7.21
N ASN A 79 -9.90 -1.37 6.13
CA ASN A 79 -9.15 -2.63 6.20
C ASN A 79 -7.65 -2.32 6.17
N ALA A 80 -6.86 -3.03 6.98
CA ALA A 80 -5.42 -2.87 7.01
C ALA A 80 -4.72 -4.14 6.54
N PHE A 81 -3.70 -3.98 5.70
CA PHE A 81 -2.82 -5.04 5.21
C PHE A 81 -1.38 -4.63 5.47
N VAL A 82 -0.57 -5.54 6.00
CA VAL A 82 0.87 -5.37 6.24
C VAL A 82 1.60 -6.45 5.47
N VAL A 83 2.31 -6.04 4.43
CA VAL A 83 3.02 -6.91 3.49
C VAL A 83 4.51 -6.88 3.80
N GLU A 84 5.05 -8.02 4.23
CA GLU A 84 6.49 -8.21 4.34
C GLU A 84 7.06 -8.71 3.02
N ALA A 85 8.36 -8.47 2.79
CA ALA A 85 9.07 -9.07 1.67
C ALA A 85 9.02 -10.62 1.76
N PRO A 86 8.98 -11.32 0.62
CA PRO A 86 8.96 -12.78 0.59
C PRO A 86 10.34 -13.38 0.92
N ILE A 87 11.40 -12.60 0.69
CA ILE A 87 12.80 -12.99 0.87
C ILE A 87 13.52 -11.89 1.65
N PHE A 88 14.43 -12.32 2.52
CA PHE A 88 15.39 -11.46 3.20
C PHE A 88 16.80 -11.99 2.97
N ASN A 89 17.71 -11.14 2.51
CA ASN A 89 19.14 -11.44 2.49
C ASN A 89 19.79 -10.83 3.73
N GLY A 90 19.99 -11.63 4.77
CA GLY A 90 20.26 -11.10 6.11
C GLY A 90 19.09 -10.23 6.60
N PRO A 91 19.29 -8.97 7.01
CA PRO A 91 18.20 -8.07 7.39
C PRO A 91 17.49 -7.43 6.20
N PHE A 92 18.06 -7.53 4.98
CA PHE A 92 17.63 -6.72 3.85
C PHE A 92 16.42 -7.32 3.14
N ALA A 93 15.32 -6.56 3.07
CA ALA A 93 14.08 -6.99 2.42
C ALA A 93 14.23 -6.98 0.89
N VAL A 94 13.72 -7.99 0.20
CA VAL A 94 13.82 -8.08 -1.28
C VAL A 94 12.44 -8.21 -1.91
N TYR A 95 12.01 -7.18 -2.65
CA TYR A 95 10.69 -7.09 -3.28
C TYR A 95 10.75 -7.34 -4.80
N GLU A 96 11.34 -8.46 -5.23
CA GLU A 96 11.59 -8.75 -6.65
C GLU A 96 10.32 -8.90 -7.51
N ASP A 97 9.22 -9.43 -6.95
CA ASP A 97 7.96 -9.52 -7.72
C ASP A 97 7.30 -8.16 -7.94
N PHE A 98 7.67 -7.15 -7.15
CA PHE A 98 7.15 -5.80 -7.27
C PHE A 98 8.07 -4.93 -8.12
N ILE A 99 9.39 -5.10 -7.99
CA ILE A 99 10.41 -4.23 -8.59
C ILE A 99 11.25 -5.08 -9.56
N PRO A 100 11.11 -4.88 -10.89
CA PRO A 100 11.73 -5.76 -11.90
C PRO A 100 13.25 -5.88 -11.83
N SER A 101 13.93 -4.88 -11.25
CA SER A 101 15.39 -4.83 -11.22
C SER A 101 15.90 -4.41 -9.84
N VAL A 102 16.18 -5.41 -9.01
CA VAL A 102 16.83 -5.25 -7.71
C VAL A 102 18.15 -5.99 -7.66
N ASN A 103 19.07 -5.58 -6.78
CA ASN A 103 20.26 -6.37 -6.45
C ASN A 103 19.96 -7.41 -5.35
N GLU A 104 20.98 -8.14 -4.92
CA GLU A 104 20.86 -9.19 -3.89
C GLU A 104 20.39 -8.68 -2.50
N TYR A 105 20.44 -7.36 -2.26
CA TYR A 105 19.99 -6.71 -1.02
C TYR A 105 18.66 -5.96 -1.21
N GLY A 106 17.99 -6.15 -2.35
CA GLY A 106 16.71 -5.51 -2.65
C GLY A 106 16.82 -4.04 -3.04
N GLU A 107 18.03 -3.53 -3.32
CA GLU A 107 18.22 -2.15 -3.77
C GLU A 107 17.83 -2.03 -5.27
N PRO A 108 16.95 -1.08 -5.64
CA PRO A 108 16.46 -0.93 -7.00
C PRO A 108 17.52 -0.29 -7.90
N LYS A 109 17.66 -0.80 -9.14
CA LYS A 109 18.48 -0.12 -10.17
C LYS A 109 17.70 1.00 -10.85
N CYS A 110 16.41 0.78 -11.08
CA CYS A 110 15.48 1.75 -11.63
C CYS A 110 14.04 1.33 -11.28
N TYR A 111 13.10 2.25 -11.50
CA TYR A 111 11.67 1.97 -11.45
C TYR A 111 11.12 2.00 -12.88
N ASP A 112 10.39 0.95 -13.28
CA ASP A 112 9.94 0.74 -14.65
C ASP A 112 8.46 0.33 -14.68
N ALA A 113 7.62 1.15 -15.30
CA ALA A 113 6.19 0.86 -15.40
C ALA A 113 5.84 -0.25 -16.41
N THR A 114 6.80 -0.72 -17.22
CA THR A 114 6.56 -1.73 -18.25
C THR A 114 5.99 -3.01 -17.66
N GLY A 115 4.80 -3.38 -18.11
CA GLY A 115 4.11 -4.59 -17.63
C GLY A 115 3.42 -4.45 -16.27
N PHE A 116 3.48 -3.28 -15.63
CA PHE A 116 2.81 -2.98 -14.36
C PHE A 116 3.08 -4.01 -13.23
N PRO A 117 4.36 -4.28 -12.92
CA PRO A 117 4.76 -5.37 -12.02
C PRO A 117 4.18 -5.22 -10.61
N ALA A 118 4.33 -4.06 -9.96
CA ALA A 118 3.91 -3.88 -8.57
C ALA A 118 2.39 -3.90 -8.42
N SER A 119 1.64 -3.23 -9.29
CA SER A 119 0.18 -3.21 -9.20
C SER A 119 -0.43 -4.57 -9.53
N THR A 120 0.13 -5.31 -10.50
CA THR A 120 -0.29 -6.68 -10.83
C THR A 120 0.01 -7.63 -9.67
N SER A 121 1.22 -7.59 -9.12
CA SER A 121 1.64 -8.41 -7.98
C SER A 121 0.80 -8.10 -6.75
N LEU A 122 0.49 -6.82 -6.46
CA LEU A 122 -0.33 -6.45 -5.31
C LEU A 122 -1.77 -6.96 -5.44
N VAL A 123 -2.40 -6.79 -6.60
CA VAL A 123 -3.77 -7.28 -6.83
C VAL A 123 -3.83 -8.80 -6.70
N LEU A 124 -2.85 -9.51 -7.26
CA LEU A 124 -2.77 -10.96 -7.15
C LEU A 124 -2.56 -11.40 -5.69
N LEU A 125 -1.67 -10.74 -4.96
CA LEU A 125 -1.39 -11.01 -3.56
C LEU A 125 -2.64 -10.82 -2.69
N LEU A 126 -3.32 -9.68 -2.82
CA LEU A 126 -4.53 -9.39 -2.05
C LEU A 126 -5.67 -10.35 -2.41
N SER A 127 -5.82 -10.69 -3.69
CA SER A 127 -6.86 -11.64 -4.14
C SER A 127 -6.65 -13.03 -3.54
N LYS A 128 -5.42 -13.54 -3.59
CA LYS A 128 -5.07 -14.83 -2.97
C LYS A 128 -5.22 -14.79 -1.45
N PHE A 129 -4.81 -13.69 -0.82
CA PHE A 129 -4.99 -13.48 0.61
C PHE A 129 -6.47 -13.54 1.01
N LEU A 130 -7.35 -12.84 0.28
CA LEU A 130 -8.77 -12.79 0.61
C LEU A 130 -9.44 -14.16 0.46
N ILE A 131 -9.07 -14.93 -0.57
CA ILE A 131 -9.54 -16.31 -0.74
C ILE A 131 -9.15 -17.17 0.46
N GLU A 132 -7.87 -17.12 0.87
CA GLU A 132 -7.39 -17.91 2.01
C GLU A 132 -8.03 -17.47 3.32
N ALA A 133 -8.18 -16.15 3.55
CA ALA A 133 -8.84 -15.62 4.73
C ALA A 133 -10.33 -16.05 4.80
N LYS A 134 -11.04 -16.08 3.67
CA LYS A 134 -12.42 -16.60 3.59
C LYS A 134 -12.46 -18.08 3.99
N ASN A 135 -11.53 -18.89 3.50
CA ASN A 135 -11.46 -20.32 3.84
C ASN A 135 -11.22 -20.53 5.34
N VAL A 136 -10.35 -19.73 5.96
CA VAL A 136 -10.08 -19.79 7.42
C VAL A 136 -11.31 -19.41 8.24
N ILE A 137 -12.10 -18.42 7.81
CA ILE A 137 -13.32 -18.00 8.52
C ILE A 137 -14.44 -19.04 8.33
N LEU A 138 -14.65 -19.54 7.10
CA LEU A 138 -15.68 -20.52 6.78
C LEU A 138 -15.38 -21.89 7.42
N GLY A 139 -14.12 -22.32 7.45
CA GLY A 139 -13.70 -23.56 8.11
C GLY A 139 -13.97 -23.60 9.63
N LYS A 140 -14.25 -22.44 10.25
CA LYS A 140 -14.65 -22.32 11.66
C LYS A 140 -16.17 -22.35 11.90
N GLN A 141 -17.01 -22.37 10.85
CA GLN A 141 -18.47 -22.26 10.96
C GLN A 141 -19.16 -23.58 10.58
N LYS A 142 -20.01 -24.12 11.47
CA LYS A 142 -20.78 -25.37 11.26
C LYS A 142 -22.30 -25.15 11.14
N GLU A 143 -22.79 -23.92 11.03
CA GLU A 143 -24.25 -23.64 10.97
C GLU A 143 -24.68 -22.82 9.74
N PRO A 144 -25.94 -22.98 9.28
CA PRO A 144 -26.43 -22.37 8.05
C PRO A 144 -26.79 -20.89 8.24
N PHE A 145 -26.44 -20.10 7.24
CA PHE A 145 -26.60 -18.65 7.22
C PHE A 145 -28.00 -18.20 6.79
N LEU A 146 -28.52 -17.15 7.46
CA LEU A 146 -29.58 -16.30 6.94
C LEU A 146 -28.96 -15.06 6.27
N THR A 147 -29.45 -14.73 5.08
CA THR A 147 -29.03 -13.58 4.27
C THR A 147 -29.69 -12.30 4.77
N GLU A 148 -28.90 -11.39 5.33
CA GLU A 148 -29.32 -10.00 5.57
C GLU A 148 -28.85 -9.09 4.43
N ALA A 149 -29.70 -8.12 4.10
CA ALA A 149 -29.50 -7.16 3.03
C ALA A 149 -28.41 -6.14 3.40
N THR A 150 -27.40 -6.02 2.53
CA THR A 150 -26.32 -5.04 2.63
C THR A 150 -26.85 -3.63 2.31
N SER A 151 -26.59 -2.67 3.20
CA SER A 151 -26.91 -1.25 2.95
C SER A 151 -26.07 -0.70 1.79
N PRO A 152 -26.65 0.07 0.85
CA PRO A 152 -25.94 0.57 -0.32
C PRO A 152 -25.18 1.85 0.04
N PHE A 153 -23.91 1.74 0.42
CA PHE A 153 -22.99 2.88 0.36
C PHE A 153 -22.20 2.79 -0.96
N PRO A 154 -22.45 3.69 -1.94
CA PRO A 154 -21.98 3.51 -3.31
C PRO A 154 -20.61 4.15 -3.58
N CYS A 155 -19.68 4.09 -2.63
CA CYS A 155 -18.31 4.58 -2.86
C CYS A 155 -17.33 3.42 -2.87
N LYS A 156 -16.59 3.27 -3.97
CA LYS A 156 -15.52 2.26 -4.08
C LYS A 156 -14.47 2.54 -2.99
N PRO A 157 -13.97 1.52 -2.26
CA PRO A 157 -12.96 1.73 -1.23
C PRO A 157 -11.74 2.46 -1.79
N GLN A 158 -11.32 3.53 -1.12
CA GLN A 158 -10.09 4.24 -1.44
C GLN A 158 -8.88 3.49 -0.89
N THR A 159 -7.71 3.66 -1.49
CA THR A 159 -6.47 3.02 -1.06
C THR A 159 -5.47 4.05 -0.56
N ALA A 160 -4.97 3.82 0.65
CA ALA A 160 -3.80 4.48 1.22
C ALA A 160 -2.62 3.51 1.18
N LEU A 161 -1.51 3.93 0.56
CA LEU A 161 -0.28 3.16 0.50
C LEU A 161 0.72 3.70 1.52
N VAL A 162 1.34 2.82 2.30
CA VAL A 162 2.33 3.18 3.32
C VAL A 162 3.59 2.38 3.07
N GLY A 163 4.72 3.04 2.88
CA GLY A 163 6.01 2.42 2.64
C GLY A 163 6.93 2.75 3.80
N PHE A 164 7.30 1.74 4.59
CA PHE A 164 8.19 1.91 5.72
C PHE A 164 9.60 1.46 5.37
N SER A 165 10.61 2.29 5.67
CA SER A 165 12.02 1.93 5.43
C SER A 165 12.22 1.49 3.97
N LYS A 166 12.67 0.26 3.71
CA LYS A 166 12.79 -0.28 2.34
C LYS A 166 11.46 -0.45 1.60
N GLY A 167 10.32 -0.59 2.30
CA GLY A 167 9.00 -0.67 1.68
C GLY A 167 8.63 0.56 0.85
N GLY A 168 9.33 1.69 1.03
CA GLY A 168 9.21 2.86 0.17
C GLY A 168 9.57 2.62 -1.30
N THR A 169 10.39 1.61 -1.61
CA THR A 169 10.73 1.28 -3.01
C THR A 169 9.54 0.68 -3.76
N VAL A 170 8.70 -0.10 -3.08
CA VAL A 170 7.44 -0.58 -3.64
C VAL A 170 6.51 0.58 -3.95
N LEU A 171 6.48 1.62 -3.10
CA LEU A 171 5.72 2.83 -3.39
C LEU A 171 6.24 3.53 -4.65
N ASN A 172 7.55 3.74 -4.75
CA ASN A 172 8.17 4.38 -5.91
C ASN A 172 7.80 3.65 -7.22
N GLN A 173 7.76 2.32 -7.19
CA GLN A 173 7.34 1.51 -8.32
C GLN A 173 5.84 1.65 -8.63
N LEU A 174 4.96 1.59 -7.62
CA LEU A 174 3.51 1.80 -7.80
C LEU A 174 3.19 3.21 -8.31
N ILE A 175 3.93 4.22 -7.86
CA ILE A 175 3.81 5.61 -8.30
C ILE A 175 4.27 5.77 -9.75
N THR A 176 5.36 5.08 -10.10
CA THR A 176 5.84 5.02 -11.49
C THR A 176 4.76 4.41 -12.37
N GLU A 177 4.19 3.27 -11.99
CA GLU A 177 3.07 2.65 -12.71
C GLU A 177 1.83 3.55 -12.80
N LEU A 178 1.49 4.25 -11.73
CA LEU A 178 0.38 5.20 -11.72
C LEU A 178 0.56 6.30 -12.77
N GLY A 179 1.77 6.86 -12.91
CA GLY A 179 2.07 7.89 -13.91
C GLY A 179 1.91 7.37 -15.34
N PHE A 180 2.10 6.08 -15.58
CA PHE A 180 1.99 5.46 -16.91
C PHE A 180 0.67 4.74 -17.14
N SER A 181 -0.28 4.80 -16.20
CA SER A 181 -1.62 4.25 -16.40
C SER A 181 -2.36 5.08 -17.44
N GLU A 182 -2.90 4.42 -18.47
CA GLU A 182 -3.83 5.06 -19.40
C GLU A 182 -5.04 5.56 -18.61
N VAL A 183 -5.44 6.81 -18.87
CA VAL A 183 -6.69 7.32 -18.31
C VAL A 183 -7.82 6.70 -19.13
N GLN A 184 -8.56 5.78 -18.52
CA GLN A 184 -9.84 5.39 -19.08
C GLN A 184 -10.73 6.63 -19.05
N SER A 185 -11.10 7.15 -20.22
CA SER A 185 -12.14 8.16 -20.31
C SER A 185 -13.34 7.62 -19.56
N THR A 186 -13.87 8.41 -18.63
CA THR A 186 -15.21 8.18 -18.09
C THR A 186 -16.23 8.51 -19.19
N ASP A 187 -16.13 7.84 -20.33
CA ASP A 187 -17.27 7.75 -21.23
C ASP A 187 -18.25 6.78 -20.59
N SER A 188 -19.47 7.27 -20.47
CA SER A 188 -20.67 6.66 -19.90
C SER A 188 -20.75 5.13 -20.05
N PRO A 189 -21.49 4.42 -19.16
CA PRO A 189 -21.79 3.01 -19.32
C PRO A 189 -22.79 2.80 -20.47
N ALA A 190 -22.33 2.98 -21.70
CA ALA A 190 -23.12 2.84 -22.90
C ALA A 190 -22.26 2.15 -23.95
N HIS A 191 -21.99 0.86 -23.73
CA HIS A 191 -21.95 -0.17 -24.77
C HIS A 191 -21.75 -1.54 -24.08
N MET A 192 -22.69 -1.92 -23.21
CA MET A 192 -22.96 -3.34 -23.07
C MET A 192 -23.62 -3.78 -24.36
N ASN A 193 -22.91 -4.61 -25.13
CA ASN A 193 -23.51 -5.40 -26.19
C ASN A 193 -24.71 -6.15 -25.60
N LYS A 194 -25.92 -5.67 -25.91
CA LYS A 194 -27.16 -6.43 -25.83
C LYS A 194 -27.02 -7.57 -26.83
N ASN A 195 -26.45 -8.69 -26.41
CA ASN A 195 -26.61 -9.99 -27.05
C ASN A 195 -26.12 -11.10 -26.13
N THR A 196 -26.82 -11.33 -25.03
CA THR A 196 -27.12 -12.70 -24.58
C THR A 196 -28.39 -12.65 -23.73
N VAL A 197 -29.50 -13.11 -24.32
CA VAL A 197 -30.68 -13.52 -23.57
C VAL A 197 -30.29 -14.77 -22.80
N ASN A 198 -30.13 -14.66 -21.48
CA ASN A 198 -30.55 -15.66 -20.50
C ASN A 198 -30.39 -15.07 -19.09
N GLY A 199 -31.45 -15.18 -18.28
CA GLY A 199 -31.61 -14.52 -16.99
C GLY A 199 -30.48 -14.81 -16.01
N GLY A 200 -29.75 -13.75 -15.67
CA GLY A 200 -28.75 -13.68 -14.62
C GLY A 200 -28.18 -12.28 -14.65
N GLY A 201 -28.63 -11.39 -13.76
CA GLY A 201 -28.04 -10.06 -13.62
C GLY A 201 -26.54 -10.17 -13.32
N PRO A 202 -25.73 -9.14 -13.59
CA PRO A 202 -24.30 -9.20 -13.30
C PRO A 202 -24.11 -9.36 -11.80
N THR A 203 -23.79 -10.57 -11.36
CA THR A 203 -23.34 -10.86 -10.01
C THR A 203 -21.96 -10.23 -9.87
N PHE A 204 -21.91 -8.97 -9.41
CA PHE A 204 -20.67 -8.37 -8.95
C PHE A 204 -20.07 -9.30 -7.90
N LYS A 205 -18.85 -9.79 -8.11
CA LYS A 205 -18.17 -10.64 -7.13
C LYS A 205 -18.00 -9.80 -5.86
N GLU A 206 -18.48 -10.30 -4.71
CA GLU A 206 -18.39 -9.61 -3.41
C GLU A 206 -16.96 -9.12 -3.10
N ASP A 207 -15.94 -9.80 -3.63
CA ASP A 207 -14.52 -9.44 -3.52
C ASP A 207 -14.19 -8.06 -4.08
N GLU A 208 -14.87 -7.63 -5.14
CA GLU A 208 -14.64 -6.34 -5.81
C GLU A 208 -14.91 -5.13 -4.92
N TRP A 209 -15.65 -5.35 -3.84
CA TRP A 209 -16.01 -4.32 -2.86
C TRP A 209 -15.13 -4.35 -1.62
N ILE A 210 -14.23 -5.33 -1.49
CA ILE A 210 -13.32 -5.43 -0.34
C ILE A 210 -11.92 -4.96 -0.75
N ILE A 211 -11.42 -5.46 -1.88
CA ILE A 211 -10.10 -5.15 -2.41
C ILE A 211 -10.18 -4.80 -3.91
N PRO A 212 -9.21 -4.06 -4.45
CA PRO A 212 -9.06 -3.90 -5.89
C PRO A 212 -8.78 -5.25 -6.58
N THR A 213 -9.56 -5.58 -7.61
CA THR A 213 -9.45 -6.85 -8.36
C THR A 213 -8.75 -6.74 -9.71
N SER A 214 -8.32 -5.53 -10.10
CA SER A 214 -7.48 -5.28 -11.27
C SER A 214 -6.48 -4.17 -10.99
N LYS A 215 -5.38 -4.13 -11.75
CA LYS A 215 -4.35 -3.09 -11.61
C LYS A 215 -4.90 -1.69 -11.85
N GLU A 216 -5.78 -1.53 -12.83
CA GLU A 216 -6.43 -0.25 -13.14
C GLU A 216 -7.31 0.20 -11.99
N ARG A 217 -8.06 -0.72 -11.37
CA ARG A 217 -8.88 -0.41 -10.18
C ARG A 217 -8.01 -0.06 -8.98
N LEU A 218 -6.90 -0.77 -8.78
CA LEU A 218 -5.95 -0.47 -7.71
C LEU A 218 -5.38 0.94 -7.89
N LEU A 219 -4.78 1.23 -9.03
CA LEU A 219 -4.16 2.54 -9.32
C LEU A 219 -5.19 3.67 -9.22
N ASN A 220 -6.41 3.45 -9.73
CA ASN A 220 -7.51 4.41 -9.65
C ASN A 220 -8.12 4.57 -8.24
N SER A 221 -7.85 3.66 -7.31
CA SER A 221 -8.29 3.79 -5.92
C SER A 221 -7.28 4.53 -5.03
N ILE A 222 -6.02 4.67 -5.45
CA ILE A 222 -4.98 5.33 -4.66
C ILE A 222 -5.34 6.80 -4.46
N THR A 223 -5.40 7.22 -3.20
CA THR A 223 -5.67 8.61 -2.76
C THR A 223 -4.63 9.13 -1.78
N GLU A 224 -3.91 8.24 -1.07
CA GLU A 224 -2.87 8.63 -0.12
C GLU A 224 -1.63 7.77 -0.28
N ILE A 225 -0.47 8.41 -0.13
CA ILE A 225 0.86 7.81 -0.25
C ILE A 225 1.70 8.32 0.91
N HIS A 226 2.09 7.43 1.81
CA HIS A 226 2.85 7.73 3.01
C HIS A 226 4.25 7.12 2.91
N TYR A 227 5.25 7.98 2.74
CA TYR A 227 6.65 7.60 2.94
C TYR A 227 6.96 7.67 4.44
N VAL A 228 7.20 6.53 5.08
CA VAL A 228 7.47 6.43 6.52
C VAL A 228 8.91 6.03 6.75
N ASP A 229 9.73 7.00 7.13
CA ASP A 229 11.16 6.85 7.42
C ASP A 229 11.90 6.00 6.37
N VAL A 230 11.57 6.27 5.11
CA VAL A 230 12.10 5.55 3.95
C VAL A 230 13.57 5.87 3.78
N GLY A 231 14.36 4.82 3.55
CA GLY A 231 15.79 4.91 3.37
C GLY A 231 16.37 3.62 2.79
N LEU A 232 17.50 3.78 2.10
CA LEU A 232 18.24 2.73 1.41
C LEU A 232 19.74 2.87 1.68
N ASN A 233 20.52 1.84 1.37
CA ASN A 233 21.98 1.91 1.44
C ASN A 233 22.61 2.46 0.16
N THR A 234 21.81 2.66 -0.89
CA THR A 234 22.18 3.32 -2.14
C THR A 234 21.15 4.37 -2.53
N GLU A 235 21.42 5.11 -3.62
CA GLU A 235 20.43 5.97 -4.26
C GLU A 235 19.18 5.19 -4.71
N GLY A 236 18.06 5.90 -4.87
CA GLY A 236 16.77 5.35 -5.29
C GLY A 236 15.73 5.24 -4.17
N ALA A 237 15.96 5.84 -2.99
CA ALA A 237 15.01 5.81 -1.88
C ALA A 237 13.73 6.61 -2.18
N TYR A 238 13.85 7.68 -2.97
CA TYR A 238 12.71 8.48 -3.46
C TYR A 238 12.80 8.72 -4.96
N LEU A 239 11.66 8.90 -5.62
CA LEU A 239 11.60 9.24 -7.03
C LEU A 239 12.20 10.62 -7.32
N THR A 240 13.13 10.67 -8.28
CA THR A 240 13.74 11.93 -8.76
C THR A 240 13.48 12.18 -10.25
N ASN A 241 12.81 11.25 -10.93
CA ASN A 241 12.48 11.37 -12.34
C ASN A 241 11.30 12.34 -12.54
N LYS A 242 11.57 13.49 -13.17
CA LYS A 242 10.56 14.51 -13.47
C LYS A 242 9.43 13.98 -14.36
N ASP A 243 9.74 13.16 -15.35
CA ASP A 243 8.75 12.66 -16.32
C ASP A 243 7.66 11.83 -15.63
N VAL A 244 8.03 11.06 -14.60
CA VAL A 244 7.06 10.31 -13.78
C VAL A 244 6.11 11.27 -13.07
N ILE A 245 6.65 12.34 -12.45
CA ILE A 245 5.85 13.30 -11.68
C ILE A 245 4.95 14.15 -12.58
N ASP A 246 5.45 14.56 -13.75
CA ASP A 246 4.66 15.28 -14.75
C ASP A 246 3.47 14.43 -15.22
N ARG A 247 3.71 13.14 -15.52
CA ARG A 247 2.65 12.22 -15.94
C ARG A 247 1.62 11.94 -14.84
N ILE A 248 2.04 11.85 -13.57
CA ILE A 248 1.10 11.76 -12.45
C ILE A 248 0.20 13.01 -12.42
N SER A 249 0.78 14.20 -12.61
CA SER A 249 0.01 15.44 -12.66
C SER A 249 -1.04 15.41 -13.78
N GLU A 250 -0.65 14.98 -14.98
CA GLU A 250 -1.56 14.82 -16.11
C GLU A 250 -2.68 13.81 -15.81
N CYS A 251 -2.33 12.63 -15.29
CA CYS A 251 -3.28 11.59 -14.89
C CYS A 251 -4.31 12.12 -13.87
N LEU A 252 -3.85 12.84 -12.84
CA LEU A 252 -4.73 13.40 -11.80
C LEU A 252 -5.72 14.43 -12.34
N SER A 253 -5.35 15.18 -13.38
CA SER A 253 -6.26 16.16 -13.99
C SER A 253 -7.54 15.50 -14.50
N GLN A 254 -7.47 14.23 -14.89
CA GLN A 254 -8.58 13.45 -15.42
C GLN A 254 -9.30 12.59 -14.37
N ARG A 255 -8.72 12.42 -13.17
CA ARG A 255 -9.30 11.60 -12.09
C ARG A 255 -10.31 12.37 -11.25
N GLN A 256 -11.27 11.64 -10.67
CA GLN A 256 -12.28 12.20 -9.77
C GLN A 256 -11.67 12.68 -8.44
N PHE A 257 -10.75 11.90 -7.88
CA PHE A 257 -10.10 12.17 -6.60
C PHE A 257 -8.65 12.60 -6.82
N GLY A 258 -8.18 13.50 -5.96
CA GLY A 258 -6.77 13.85 -5.88
C GLY A 258 -5.95 12.82 -5.10
N ILE A 259 -4.63 13.07 -5.05
CA ILE A 259 -3.69 12.30 -4.24
C ILE A 259 -2.99 13.19 -3.22
N ARG A 260 -2.82 12.67 -2.02
CA ARG A 260 -2.01 13.24 -0.95
C ARG A 260 -0.70 12.46 -0.82
N PHE A 261 0.43 13.17 -0.88
CA PHE A 261 1.75 12.65 -0.54
C PHE A 261 2.14 13.09 0.87
N LEU A 262 2.36 12.16 1.77
CA LEU A 262 2.78 12.42 3.13
C LEU A 262 4.18 11.87 3.36
N PHE A 263 5.07 12.74 3.81
CA PHE A 263 6.46 12.40 4.13
C PHE A 263 6.63 12.45 5.64
N HIS A 264 6.86 11.29 6.23
CA HIS A 264 7.13 11.12 7.64
C HIS A 264 8.57 10.68 7.79
N GLY A 265 9.40 11.44 8.50
CA GLY A 265 10.79 11.05 8.71
C GLY A 265 11.32 11.42 10.07
N THR A 266 12.44 10.80 10.40
CA THR A 266 13.18 11.01 11.64
C THR A 266 14.58 11.55 11.33
N PRO A 267 15.28 12.12 12.33
CA PRO A 267 16.70 12.42 12.21
C PRO A 267 17.55 11.22 11.77
N ARG A 268 17.15 9.98 12.13
CA ARG A 268 17.86 8.75 11.75
C ARG A 268 17.97 8.53 10.24
N GLN A 269 16.99 8.96 9.45
CA GLN A 269 17.04 8.88 7.98
C GLN A 269 17.35 10.24 7.35
N TRP A 270 16.61 11.29 7.72
CA TRP A 270 16.71 12.59 7.04
C TRP A 270 17.94 13.42 7.44
N SER A 271 18.62 13.06 8.52
CA SER A 271 19.87 13.73 8.96
C SER A 271 21.07 12.78 8.95
N ASP A 272 20.97 11.63 8.28
CA ASP A 272 22.08 10.69 8.14
C ASP A 272 23.13 11.23 7.15
N GLU A 273 24.26 11.70 7.67
CA GLU A 273 25.36 12.24 6.87
C GLU A 273 26.02 11.19 5.97
N ARG A 274 26.00 9.91 6.36
CA ARG A 274 26.58 8.82 5.56
C ARG A 274 25.67 8.41 4.41
N ARG A 275 24.37 8.69 4.53
CA ARG A 275 23.34 8.39 3.53
C ARG A 275 22.63 9.65 3.06
N ILE A 276 23.42 10.67 2.75
CA ILE A 276 22.93 12.03 2.41
C ILE A 276 21.98 12.04 1.20
N TRP A 277 22.05 11.03 0.32
CA TRP A 277 21.13 10.87 -0.81
C TRP A 277 19.68 10.76 -0.36
N ILE A 278 19.38 10.13 0.78
CA ILE A 278 18.01 9.97 1.30
C ILE A 278 17.32 11.33 1.43
N ARG A 279 17.98 12.30 2.09
CA ARG A 279 17.47 13.66 2.21
C ARG A 279 17.41 14.36 0.85
N LYS A 280 18.47 14.26 0.04
CA LYS A 280 18.54 14.93 -1.27
C LYS A 280 17.43 14.49 -2.21
N GLU A 281 17.17 13.19 -2.30
CA GLU A 281 16.13 12.60 -3.15
C GLU A 281 14.74 12.95 -2.63
N LYS A 282 14.51 12.87 -1.31
CA LYS A 282 13.25 13.33 -0.70
C LYS A 282 13.00 14.81 -1.03
N ASP A 283 13.99 15.68 -0.83
CA ASP A 283 13.89 17.12 -1.14
C ASP A 283 13.68 17.38 -2.63
N ALA A 284 14.22 16.53 -3.51
CA ALA A 284 13.99 16.60 -4.94
C ALA A 284 12.55 16.20 -5.29
N LEU A 285 12.05 15.08 -4.76
CA LEU A 285 10.68 14.61 -4.96
C LEU A 285 9.67 15.66 -4.48
N VAL A 286 9.87 16.21 -3.27
CA VAL A 286 9.03 17.28 -2.72
C VAL A 286 9.00 18.51 -3.64
N ARG A 287 10.16 18.90 -4.19
CA ARG A 287 10.22 20.03 -5.14
C ARG A 287 9.45 19.73 -6.43
N LEU A 288 9.60 18.52 -6.98
CA LEU A 288 8.86 18.09 -8.18
C LEU A 288 7.34 18.05 -7.92
N LEU A 289 6.91 17.48 -6.81
CA LEU A 289 5.50 17.42 -6.42
C LEU A 289 4.90 18.79 -6.15
N ASN A 290 5.65 19.70 -5.49
CA ASN A 290 5.21 21.09 -5.30
C ASN A 290 5.02 21.82 -6.64
N HIS A 291 5.93 21.60 -7.59
CA HIS A 291 5.80 22.18 -8.92
C HIS A 291 4.57 21.62 -9.64
N ALA A 292 4.39 20.29 -9.65
CA ALA A 292 3.22 19.64 -10.22
C ALA A 292 1.91 20.10 -9.57
N ALA A 293 1.88 20.23 -8.24
CA ALA A 293 0.68 20.62 -7.49
C ALA A 293 0.17 22.02 -7.86
N ARG A 294 1.08 22.97 -8.14
CA ARG A 294 0.73 24.31 -8.63
C ARG A 294 0.03 24.28 -9.99
N MET A 295 0.33 23.27 -10.80
CA MET A 295 -0.28 23.06 -12.12
C MET A 295 -1.58 22.25 -12.04
N ASN A 296 -1.88 21.60 -10.91
CA ASN A 296 -2.89 20.54 -10.81
C ASN A 296 -4.25 20.97 -10.22
N THR A 297 -4.65 22.24 -10.25
CA THR A 297 -5.97 22.71 -9.76
C THR A 297 -6.37 22.21 -8.35
N GLY A 298 -5.40 21.87 -7.50
CA GLY A 298 -5.64 21.35 -6.15
C GLY A 298 -5.95 19.85 -6.04
N LYS A 299 -5.68 18.99 -7.04
CA LYS A 299 -5.82 17.52 -6.87
C LYS A 299 -4.53 16.83 -6.43
N LEU A 300 -3.44 17.58 -6.24
CA LEU A 300 -2.20 17.05 -5.67
C LEU A 300 -1.85 17.84 -4.42
N HIS A 301 -1.74 17.14 -3.30
CA HIS A 301 -1.38 17.72 -2.01
C HIS A 301 -0.14 17.03 -1.47
N LEU A 302 0.65 17.76 -0.69
CA LEU A 302 1.79 17.19 0.01
C LEU A 302 1.93 17.76 1.42
N ARG A 303 2.43 16.93 2.33
CA ARG A 303 2.73 17.30 3.72
C ARG A 303 4.02 16.63 4.15
N GLU A 304 4.92 17.40 4.75
CA GLU A 304 6.14 16.89 5.36
C GLU A 304 6.07 17.03 6.87
N ARG A 305 6.55 16.01 7.59
CA ARG A 305 6.64 16.03 9.04
C ARG A 305 7.90 15.32 9.52
N LEU A 306 8.76 16.09 10.19
CA LEU A 306 9.89 15.58 10.95
C LEU A 306 9.42 15.18 12.36
N TYR A 307 9.68 13.94 12.73
CA TYR A 307 9.39 13.40 14.06
C TYR A 307 10.66 13.34 14.89
N PHE A 308 10.51 13.52 16.21
CA PHE A 308 11.63 13.50 17.16
C PHE A 308 12.78 14.50 16.85
N PRO A 309 12.50 15.75 16.44
CA PRO A 309 13.54 16.68 15.98
C PRO A 309 14.62 17.00 17.01
N SER A 310 14.32 16.82 18.30
CA SER A 310 15.24 17.09 19.42
C SER A 310 15.94 15.85 19.97
N LYS A 311 15.70 14.65 19.39
CA LYS A 311 16.36 13.42 19.82
C LYS A 311 17.58 13.13 18.94
N LEU A 312 18.62 12.54 19.52
CA LEU A 312 19.75 12.01 18.75
C LEU A 312 19.30 10.79 17.93
N PRO A 313 19.76 10.64 16.68
CA PRO A 313 19.46 9.48 15.83
C PRO A 313 19.70 8.14 16.54
N ASP A 314 18.68 7.29 16.60
CA ASP A 314 18.81 5.91 17.08
C ASP A 314 17.94 4.95 16.25
N MET A 315 18.08 3.64 16.50
CA MET A 315 17.28 2.63 15.82
C MET A 315 15.84 2.57 16.33
N GLN A 316 15.58 2.99 17.57
CA GLN A 316 14.22 2.94 18.12
C GLN A 316 13.30 3.92 17.39
N MET A 317 13.74 5.17 17.18
CA MET A 317 12.94 6.19 16.50
C MET A 317 12.56 5.79 15.08
N HIS A 318 13.41 5.01 14.41
CA HIS A 318 13.13 4.46 13.09
C HIS A 318 11.84 3.65 13.09
N PHE A 319 11.59 2.86 14.13
CA PHE A 319 10.36 2.09 14.27
C PHE A 319 9.25 2.88 14.97
N GLU A 320 9.58 3.62 16.03
CA GLU A 320 8.63 4.40 16.86
C GLU A 320 7.79 5.38 16.03
N ILE A 321 8.30 5.85 14.89
CA ILE A 321 7.55 6.68 13.94
C ILE A 321 6.25 6.01 13.43
N ILE A 322 6.21 4.68 13.28
CA ILE A 322 5.00 3.95 12.85
C ILE A 322 3.84 4.21 13.82
N ASP A 323 4.16 4.35 15.10
CA ASP A 323 3.21 4.55 16.18
C ASP A 323 2.74 6.01 16.27
N VAL A 324 3.62 6.96 15.99
CA VAL A 324 3.34 8.39 16.15
C VAL A 324 2.98 9.11 14.84
N MET A 325 3.12 8.44 13.69
CA MET A 325 2.83 9.07 12.40
C MET A 325 1.39 9.57 12.33
N ASP A 326 1.22 10.79 11.88
CA ASP A 326 -0.06 11.44 11.69
C ASP A 326 -0.54 11.23 10.26
N VAL A 327 -1.69 10.58 10.11
CA VAL A 327 -2.33 10.31 8.82
C VAL A 327 -3.47 11.30 8.51
N SER A 328 -3.74 12.25 9.41
CA SER A 328 -4.77 13.27 9.23
C SER A 328 -4.39 14.33 8.20
#